data_AF-A0A6G7ZIL5-F1
#
_entry.id   AF-A0A6G7ZIL5-F1
#
_cell.length_a   1.000
_cell.length_b   1.000
_cell.length_c   1.000
_cell.angle_alpha   90.00
_cell.angle_beta   90.00
_cell.angle_gamma   90.00
#
_symmetry.space_group_name_H-M   'P 1'
#
loop_
_entity.id
_entity.type
_entity.pdbx_description
1 polymer ?
#
loop_
_entity_poly.entity_id
_entity_poly.type
_entity_poly.pdbx_seq_one_letter_code
_entity_poly.pdbx_strand_id
1 'polypeptide(L)' 'MRNRWAVPVLGVSLLGAVVGIGYQLVNPSDIPELSESINKVMPYIIIAIALALFLYARAQRAKGVLR' A
#
# COMPACT_ATOMS: atom_id res chain seq x y z
N MET A 1 10.15 17.02 -4.07
CA MET A 1 8.91 16.43 -4.62
C MET A 1 7.68 16.91 -3.84
N ARG A 2 7.30 18.20 -3.93
CA ARG A 2 6.05 18.74 -3.35
C ARG A 2 5.05 18.90 -4.48
N ASN A 3 4.20 17.90 -4.69
CA ASN A 3 3.23 17.90 -5.77
C ASN A 3 1.83 17.61 -5.21
N ARG A 4 0.82 18.42 -5.58
CA ARG A 4 -0.60 18.25 -5.24
C ARG A 4 -1.17 16.86 -5.57
N TRP A 5 -0.57 16.17 -6.53
CA TRP A 5 -0.94 14.82 -6.95
C TRP A 5 -0.48 13.72 -5.98
N ALA A 6 0.34 14.02 -4.97
CA ALA A 6 0.85 12.99 -4.06
C ALA A 6 -0.26 12.24 -3.31
N VAL A 7 -1.30 12.96 -2.85
CA VAL A 7 -2.42 12.32 -2.12
C VAL A 7 -3.25 11.39 -3.01
N PRO A 8 -3.76 11.80 -4.19
CA PRO A 8 -4.52 10.89 -5.03
C PRO A 8 -3.67 9.72 -5.55
N VAL A 9 -2.40 9.94 -5.91
CA VAL A 9 -1.51 8.85 -6.38
C VAL A 9 -1.26 7.82 -5.27
N LEU A 10 -0.96 8.26 -4.05
CA LEU A 10 -0.77 7.35 -2.92
C LEU A 10 -2.07 6.68 -2.49
N GLY A 11 -3.21 7.36 -2.65
CA GLY A 11 -4.53 6.77 -2.41
C GLY A 11 -4.84 5.65 -3.41
N VAL A 12 -4.59 5.87 -4.69
CA VAL A 12 -4.74 4.84 -5.75
C VAL A 12 -3.79 3.68 -5.51
N SER A 13 -2.53 3.95 -5.14
CA SER A 13 -1.55 2.92 -4.78
C SER A 13 -2.02 2.06 -3.60
N LEU A 14 -2.51 2.69 -2.52
CA LEU A 14 -3.08 1.99 -1.36
C LEU A 14 -4.27 1.12 -1.77
N LEU A 15 -5.20 1.66 -2.57
CA LEU A 15 -6.34 0.89 -3.07
C LEU A 15 -5.89 -0.30 -3.92
N GLY A 16 -4.94 -0.12 -4.83
CA GLY A 16 -4.38 -1.18 -5.65
C GLY A 16 -3.71 -2.26 -4.79
N ALA A 17 -2.95 -1.86 -3.77
CA ALA A 17 -2.32 -2.79 -2.83
C ALA A 17 -3.37 -3.60 -2.07
N VAL A 18 -4.39 -2.97 -1.48
CA VAL A 18 -5.45 -3.65 -0.73
C VAL A 18 -6.23 -4.62 -1.62
N VAL A 19 -6.62 -4.18 -2.82
CA VAL A 19 -7.39 -5.02 -3.75
C VAL A 19 -6.55 -6.17 -4.29
N GLY A 20 -5.33 -5.91 -4.76
CA GLY A 20 -4.47 -6.93 -5.35
C GLY A 20 -4.03 -7.98 -4.33
N ILE A 21 -3.59 -7.53 -3.15
CA ILE A 21 -3.20 -8.42 -2.06
C ILE A 21 -4.43 -9.16 -1.50
N GLY A 22 -5.53 -8.46 -1.26
CA GLY A 22 -6.78 -9.08 -0.82
C GLY A 22 -7.26 -10.16 -1.78
N TYR A 23 -7.16 -9.92 -3.09
CA TYR A 23 -7.48 -10.91 -4.11
C TYR A 23 -6.56 -12.13 -4.04
N GLN A 24 -5.24 -11.94 -3.87
CA GLN A 24 -4.28 -13.04 -3.71
C GLN A 24 -4.48 -13.85 -2.43
N LEU A 25 -4.93 -13.22 -1.32
CA LEU A 25 -5.22 -13.95 -0.09
C LEU A 25 -6.46 -14.85 -0.23
N VAL A 26 -7.47 -14.39 -0.99
CA VAL A 26 -8.71 -15.17 -1.22
C VAL A 26 -8.53 -16.19 -2.35
N ASN A 27 -7.64 -15.90 -3.32
CA ASN A 27 -7.30 -16.77 -4.45
C ASN A 27 -5.80 -17.08 -4.42
N PRO A 28 -5.34 -17.86 -3.43
CA PRO A 28 -3.95 -18.25 -3.36
C PRO A 28 -3.59 -19.04 -4.62
N SER A 29 -2.56 -18.61 -5.33
CA SER A 29 -1.97 -19.39 -6.40
C SER A 29 -1.18 -20.56 -5.79
N ASP A 30 -1.45 -21.78 -6.22
CA ASP A 30 -0.74 -23.01 -5.81
C ASP A 30 0.69 -23.09 -6.36
N ILE A 31 1.47 -22.00 -6.21
CA ILE A 31 2.89 -22.01 -6.53
C ILE A 31 3.59 -22.67 -5.34
N PRO A 32 4.07 -23.92 -5.49
CA PRO A 32 4.64 -24.66 -4.39
C PRO A 32 6.08 -24.22 -4.22
N GLU A 33 6.33 -23.12 -3.48
CA GLU A 33 7.67 -22.80 -2.92
C GLU A 33 7.77 -21.57 -1.99
N LEU A 34 6.68 -20.85 -1.68
CA LEU A 34 6.77 -19.70 -0.75
C LEU A 34 6.46 -20.07 0.72
N SER A 35 6.97 -21.20 1.20
CA SER A 35 6.74 -21.69 2.57
C SER A 35 7.57 -20.98 3.66
N GLU A 36 8.32 -19.92 3.34
CA GLU A 36 8.97 -19.10 4.35
C GLU A 36 7.97 -18.16 5.04
N SER A 37 8.00 -18.15 6.37
CA SER A 37 7.16 -17.30 7.25
C SER A 37 7.11 -15.83 6.83
N ILE A 38 8.17 -15.34 6.20
CA ILE A 38 8.27 -13.97 5.68
C ILE A 38 7.23 -13.71 4.59
N ASN A 39 6.99 -14.66 3.67
CA ASN A 39 6.06 -14.48 2.56
C ASN A 39 4.60 -14.34 3.01
N LYS A 40 4.24 -14.92 4.17
CA LYS A 40 2.91 -14.74 4.77
C LYS A 40 2.72 -13.36 5.39
N VAL A 41 3.80 -12.74 5.88
CA VAL A 41 3.75 -11.46 6.60
C VAL A 41 3.94 -10.27 5.66
N MET A 42 4.74 -10.43 4.60
CA MET A 42 5.03 -9.38 3.62
C MET A 42 3.79 -8.66 3.05
N PRO A 43 2.71 -9.36 2.65
CA PRO A 43 1.47 -8.72 2.22
C PRO A 43 0.94 -7.66 3.20
N TYR A 44 0.92 -7.99 4.49
CA TYR A 44 0.43 -7.10 5.54
C TYR A 44 1.37 -5.91 5.78
N ILE A 45 2.69 -6.15 5.69
CA ILE A 45 3.70 -5.08 5.79
C ILE A 45 3.53 -4.09 4.64
N ILE A 46 3.32 -4.56 3.41
CA ILE A 46 3.11 -3.72 2.23
C ILE A 46 1.88 -2.82 2.43
N ILE A 47 0.76 -3.40 2.89
CA ILE A 47 -0.45 -2.63 3.18
C ILE A 47 -0.20 -1.59 4.28
N ALA A 48 0.50 -1.96 5.35
CA ALA A 48 0.82 -1.05 6.46
C ALA A 48 1.67 0.14 5.99
N ILE A 49 2.70 -0.10 5.17
CA ILE A 49 3.55 0.95 4.60
C ILE A 49 2.75 1.83 3.65
N ALA A 50 1.95 1.26 2.76
CA ALA A 50 1.11 2.03 1.84
C ALA A 50 0.13 2.94 2.60
N LEU A 51 -0.46 2.44 3.69
CA LEU A 51 -1.36 3.21 4.55
C LEU A 51 -0.60 4.36 5.23
N ALA A 52 0.58 4.08 5.80
CA ALA A 52 1.41 5.09 6.43
C ALA A 52 1.81 6.21 5.46
N LEU A 53 2.20 5.85 4.23
CA LEU A 53 2.52 6.82 3.17
C LEU A 53 1.32 7.68 2.77
N PHE A 54 0.15 7.07 2.62
CA PHE A 54 -1.08 7.80 2.32
C PHE A 54 -1.45 8.79 3.43
N LEU A 55 -1.40 8.35 4.69
CA LEU A 55 -1.66 9.21 5.85
C LEU A 55 -0.65 10.35 5.96
N TYR A 56 0.64 10.05 5.74
CA TYR A 56 1.69 11.05 5.71
C TYR A 56 1.43 12.11 4.63
N ALA A 57 1.11 11.69 3.41
CA ALA A 57 0.79 12.62 2.32
C ALA A 57 -0.47 13.44 2.61
N ARG A 58 -1.50 12.83 3.22
CA ARG A 58 -2.71 13.54 3.66
C ARG A 58 -2.39 14.59 4.72
N ALA A 59 -1.55 14.25 5.70
CA ALA A 59 -1.09 15.20 6.71
C ALA A 59 -0.27 16.35 6.10
N GLN A 60 0.59 16.06 5.12
CA GLN A 60 1.36 17.09 4.39
C GLN A 60 0.46 17.99 3.53
N ARG A 61 -0.63 17.46 2.98
CA ARG A 61 -1.66 18.27 2.29
C ARG A 61 -2.35 19.22 3.26
N ALA A 62 -2.78 18.72 4.42
CA ALA A 62 -3.45 19.53 5.45
C ALA A 62 -2.55 20.65 5.97
N LYS A 63 -1.23 20.42 6.04
CA LYS A 63 -0.22 21.41 6.43
C LYS A 63 0.14 22.41 5.30
N GLY A 64 -0.50 22.33 4.13
CA GLY A 64 -0.22 23.22 2.98
C GLY A 64 1.17 23.00 2.36
N VAL A 65 1.84 21.90 2.69
CA VAL A 65 3.18 21.59 2.17
C VAL A 65 3.05 21.11 0.72
N LEU A 66 2.01 20.37 0.36
CA LEU A 66 1.82 19.98 -1.05
C LEU A 66 1.31 21.19 -1.87
N ARG A 67 2.00 21.52 -2.97
CA ARG A 67 1.68 22.63 -3.90
C ARG A 67 1.22 22.10 -5.26
#